data_AF-A0A2T3JX07-F1
#
_entry.id   AF-A0A2T3JX07-F1
#
_cell.length_a   1.000
_cell.length_b   1.000
_cell.length_c   1.000
_cell.angle_alpha   90.00
_cell.angle_beta   90.00
_cell.angle_gamma   90.00
#
_symmetry.space_group_name_H-M   'P 1'
#
loop_
_entity.id
_entity.type
_entity.pdbx_description
1 polymer ?
#
loop_
_entity_poly.entity_id
_entity_poly.type
_entity_poly.pdbx_seq_one_letter_code
_entity_poly.pdbx_strand_id
1 'polypeptide(L)'
;MSILHEPEIKSFWEACGPLDCCETLDDLTKDIMKNKNMIEPCRKWLSTCNRLKNINKNRDTLRLKHDAESDLGQWIPHSIFIFSAFLDGFELKPAGKRDGGEEWVFQTNVGKQIKPTI
;
A
#
# COMPACT_ATOMS: atom_id res chain seq x y z
N MET A 1 -7.33 5.64 18.96
CA MET A 1 -6.07 6.03 18.30
C MET A 1 -5.22 4.77 18.22
N SER A 2 -5.07 4.18 17.04
CA SER A 2 -4.26 2.97 16.86
C SER A 2 -2.78 3.36 17.00
N ILE A 3 -2.15 2.86 18.04
CA ILE A 3 -0.70 2.79 18.11
C ILE A 3 -0.34 1.72 17.10
N LEU A 4 0.33 2.12 16.01
CA LEU A 4 0.93 1.18 15.09
C LEU A 4 2.00 0.40 15.87
N HIS A 5 1.95 -0.93 15.90
CA HIS A 5 2.97 -1.70 16.60
C HIS A 5 4.02 -2.24 15.59
N GLU A 6 5.25 -2.41 16.05
CA GLU A 6 6.32 -3.09 15.29
C GLU A 6 5.91 -4.49 14.75
N PRO A 7 5.07 -5.28 15.46
CA PRO A 7 4.47 -6.50 14.93
C PRO A 7 3.80 -6.36 13.57
N GLU A 8 2.97 -5.34 13.31
CA GLU A 8 2.29 -5.22 12.02
C GLU A 8 3.28 -4.92 10.89
N ILE A 9 4.32 -4.12 11.14
CA ILE A 9 5.38 -3.83 10.17
C ILE A 9 6.18 -5.10 9.86
N LYS A 10 6.48 -5.91 10.90
CA LYS A 10 7.18 -7.17 10.73
C LYS A 10 6.35 -8.18 9.93
N SER A 11 5.07 -8.35 10.25
CA SER A 11 4.17 -9.22 9.49
C SER A 11 4.00 -8.76 8.05
N PHE A 12 3.96 -7.43 7.83
CA PHE A 12 3.94 -6.87 6.49
C PHE A 12 5.21 -7.20 5.70
N TRP A 13 6.39 -7.03 6.32
CA TRP A 13 7.67 -7.39 5.71
C TRP A 13 7.76 -8.88 5.35
N GLU A 14 7.30 -9.77 6.23
CA GLU A 14 7.27 -11.21 5.96
C GLU A 14 6.35 -11.56 4.78
N ALA A 15 5.25 -10.82 4.60
CA ALA A 15 4.30 -11.05 3.51
C ALA A 15 4.76 -10.46 2.18
N CYS A 16 5.39 -9.28 2.20
CA CYS A 16 5.63 -8.48 1.00
C CYS A 16 7.12 -8.38 0.61
N GLY A 17 8.03 -8.57 1.56
CA GLY A 17 9.46 -8.39 1.37
C GLY A 17 9.86 -6.92 1.13
N PRO A 18 10.99 -6.69 0.43
CA PRO A 18 11.46 -5.36 0.05
C PRO A 18 10.41 -4.57 -0.72
N LEU A 19 10.34 -3.27 -0.45
CA LEU A 19 9.37 -2.36 -1.05
C LEU A 19 10.01 -1.01 -1.31
N ASP A 20 9.81 -0.48 -2.53
CA ASP A 20 10.36 0.81 -2.94
C ASP A 20 11.88 0.86 -2.67
N CYS A 21 12.39 1.92 -2.03
CA CYS A 21 13.78 2.04 -1.59
C CYS A 21 14.10 1.33 -0.26
N CYS A 22 13.15 0.59 0.35
CA CYS A 22 13.37 -0.11 1.62
C CYS A 22 13.84 -1.55 1.37
N GLU A 23 15.16 -1.76 1.44
CA GLU A 23 15.79 -3.07 1.22
C GLU A 23 15.86 -3.93 2.49
N THR A 24 15.66 -3.31 3.66
CA THR A 24 15.64 -4.01 4.96
C THR A 24 14.38 -3.68 5.77
N LEU A 25 14.05 -4.56 6.72
CA LEU A 25 12.98 -4.33 7.70
C LEU A 25 13.21 -3.05 8.51
N ASP A 26 14.46 -2.72 8.83
CA ASP A 26 14.80 -1.52 9.60
C ASP A 26 14.54 -0.24 8.78
N ASP A 27 14.92 -0.24 7.50
CA ASP A 27 14.63 0.87 6.58
C ASP A 27 13.13 1.10 6.45
N LEU A 28 12.36 0.02 6.26
CA LEU A 28 10.91 0.08 6.17
C LEU A 28 10.28 0.58 7.47
N THR A 29 10.76 0.11 8.62
CA THR A 29 10.27 0.52 9.93
C THR A 29 10.49 2.01 10.14
N LYS A 30 11.71 2.50 9.84
CA LYS A 30 12.05 3.93 9.94
C LYS A 30 11.17 4.78 9.04
N ASP A 31 10.96 4.36 7.80
CA ASP A 31 10.16 5.12 6.84
C ASP A 31 8.66 5.16 7.24
N ILE A 32 8.08 4.02 7.65
CA ILE A 32 6.70 3.96 8.15
C ILE A 32 6.55 4.84 9.39
N MET A 33 7.46 4.73 10.36
CA MET A 33 7.38 5.49 11.61
C MET A 33 7.55 6.99 11.40
N LYS A 34 8.41 7.40 10.45
CA LYS A 34 8.59 8.81 10.05
C LYS A 34 7.32 9.39 9.44
N ASN A 35 6.59 8.59 8.65
CA ASN A 35 5.42 9.05 7.89
C ASN A 35 4.09 8.52 8.45
N LYS A 36 4.07 8.04 9.70
CA LYS A 36 2.92 7.32 10.30
C LYS A 36 1.62 8.13 10.33
N ASN A 37 1.72 9.47 10.34
CA ASN A 37 0.57 10.37 10.30
C ASN A 37 -0.22 10.30 8.98
N MET A 38 0.39 9.77 7.91
CA MET A 38 -0.23 9.60 6.61
C MET A 38 -1.00 8.28 6.47
N ILE A 39 -0.82 7.33 7.40
CA ILE A 39 -1.47 6.01 7.37
C ILE A 39 -2.98 6.13 7.44
N GLU A 40 -3.50 6.83 8.44
CA GLU A 40 -4.96 6.93 8.64
C GLU A 40 -5.67 7.66 7.48
N PRO A 41 -5.16 8.78 6.93
CA PRO A 41 -5.68 9.37 5.70
C PRO A 41 -5.68 8.40 4.51
N CYS A 42 -4.59 7.65 4.30
CA CYS A 42 -4.49 6.65 3.23
C CYS A 42 -5.51 5.53 3.40
N ARG A 43 -5.64 4.95 4.60
CA ARG A 43 -6.64 3.92 4.91
C ARG A 43 -8.07 4.42 4.68
N LYS A 44 -8.36 5.65 5.12
CA LYS A 44 -9.66 6.27 4.84
C LYS A 44 -9.91 6.38 3.34
N TRP A 45 -8.94 6.84 2.56
CA TRP A 45 -9.07 6.89 1.09
C TRP A 45 -9.26 5.50 0.48
N LEU A 46 -8.48 4.50 0.88
CA LEU A 46 -8.61 3.10 0.44
C LEU A 46 -9.99 2.52 0.75
N SER A 47 -10.55 2.82 1.92
CA SER A 47 -11.91 2.40 2.30
C SER A 47 -12.99 2.99 1.39
N THR A 48 -12.78 4.22 0.88
CA THR A 48 -13.67 4.83 -0.12
C THR A 48 -13.44 4.24 -1.51
N CYS A 49 -12.23 3.75 -1.80
CA CYS A 49 -11.88 3.08 -3.04
C CYS A 49 -12.51 1.69 -3.20
N ASN A 50 -12.91 1.02 -2.11
CA ASN A 50 -13.75 -0.19 -2.20
C ASN A 50 -15.12 0.07 -2.84
N ARG A 51 -15.55 1.34 -2.98
CA ARG A 51 -16.74 1.72 -3.78
C ARG A 51 -16.43 1.95 -5.25
N LEU A 52 -15.17 1.99 -5.66
CA LEU A 52 -14.73 2.20 -7.04
C LEU A 52 -14.75 0.88 -7.82
N LYS A 53 -15.95 0.29 -7.95
CA LYS A 53 -16.26 -0.95 -8.70
C LYS A 53 -15.86 -0.92 -10.19
N ASN A 54 -15.31 0.19 -10.68
CA ASN A 54 -15.00 0.45 -12.09
C ASN A 54 -13.53 0.85 -12.34
N ILE A 55 -12.63 0.82 -11.35
CA ILE A 55 -11.22 1.10 -11.63
C ILE A 55 -10.59 -0.10 -12.33
N ASN A 56 -10.07 0.21 -13.51
CA ASN A 56 -9.50 -0.65 -14.54
C ASN A 56 -8.65 -1.81 -13.99
N LYS A 57 -8.87 -3.03 -14.50
CA LYS A 57 -8.27 -4.31 -14.03
C LYS A 57 -6.72 -4.36 -14.01
N ASN A 58 -6.05 -3.36 -14.60
CA ASN A 58 -4.60 -3.30 -14.84
C ASN A 58 -3.92 -2.06 -14.23
N ARG A 59 -4.33 -1.59 -13.04
CA ARG A 59 -3.55 -0.58 -12.31
C ARG A 59 -2.63 -1.26 -11.30
N ASP A 60 -1.32 -1.07 -11.47
CA ASP A 60 -0.32 -1.34 -10.45
C ASP A 60 -0.50 -0.38 -9.26
N THR A 61 0.15 -0.70 -8.14
CA THR A 61 0.01 0.09 -6.91
C THR A 61 0.60 1.49 -6.98
N LEU A 62 1.53 1.78 -7.90
CA LEU A 62 2.08 3.14 -8.10
C LEU A 62 1.03 4.06 -8.72
N ARG A 63 0.27 3.59 -9.72
CA ARG A 63 -0.82 4.36 -10.31
C ARG A 63 -1.92 4.68 -9.29
N LEU A 64 -2.29 3.69 -8.47
CA LEU A 64 -3.29 3.89 -7.40
C LEU A 64 -2.80 4.86 -6.33
N LYS A 65 -1.51 4.79 -5.98
CA LYS A 65 -0.86 5.72 -5.07
C LYS A 65 -0.94 7.16 -5.61
N HIS A 66 -0.67 7.38 -6.90
CA HIS A 66 -0.81 8.72 -7.50
C HIS A 66 -2.25 9.25 -7.49
N ASP A 67 -3.25 8.38 -7.67
CA ASP A 67 -4.66 8.79 -7.50
C ASP A 67 -4.91 9.24 -6.05
N ALA A 68 -4.39 8.51 -5.06
CA ALA A 68 -4.49 8.88 -3.65
C ALA A 68 -3.78 10.21 -3.33
N GLU A 69 -2.60 10.43 -3.90
CA GLU A 69 -1.86 11.70 -3.75
C GLU A 69 -2.67 12.88 -4.30
N SER A 70 -3.31 12.70 -5.46
CA SER A 70 -4.17 13.71 -6.08
C SER A 70 -5.38 14.04 -5.20
N ASP A 71 -6.07 13.03 -4.68
CA ASP A 71 -7.29 13.22 -3.87
C ASP A 71 -6.98 13.75 -2.46
N LEU A 72 -5.88 13.32 -1.86
CA LEU A 72 -5.44 13.77 -0.53
C LEU A 72 -4.67 15.09 -0.57
N GLY A 73 -4.31 15.58 -1.76
CA GLY A 73 -3.63 16.86 -1.95
C GLY A 73 -2.20 16.89 -1.39
N GLN A 74 -1.55 15.74 -1.25
CA GLN A 74 -0.20 15.62 -0.69
C GLN A 74 0.55 14.44 -1.29
N TRP A 75 1.88 14.53 -1.30
CA TRP A 75 2.73 13.39 -1.64
C TRP A 75 2.67 12.32 -0.54
N ILE A 76 2.66 11.05 -0.94
CA ILE A 76 2.53 9.89 -0.05
C ILE A 76 3.71 8.96 -0.35
N PRO A 77 4.42 8.40 0.65
CA PRO A 77 5.41 7.35 0.39
C PRO A 77 4.76 6.07 -0.13
N HIS A 78 5.39 5.35 -1.06
CA HIS A 78 4.83 4.09 -1.58
C HIS A 78 4.73 3.03 -0.48
N SER A 79 5.72 2.98 0.41
CA SER A 79 5.72 2.25 1.68
C SER A 79 4.43 2.43 2.48
N ILE A 80 4.03 3.69 2.74
CA ILE A 80 2.82 4.04 3.48
C ILE A 80 1.56 3.58 2.74
N PHE A 81 1.51 3.77 1.42
CA PHE A 81 0.36 3.38 0.63
C PHE A 81 0.12 1.86 0.69
N ILE A 82 1.16 1.06 0.42
CA ILE A 82 1.07 -0.40 0.45
C ILE A 82 0.79 -0.90 1.87
N PHE A 83 1.48 -0.35 2.87
CA PHE A 83 1.28 -0.74 4.26
C PHE A 83 -0.14 -0.42 4.75
N SER A 84 -0.71 0.72 4.35
CA SER A 84 -2.11 1.06 4.62
C SER A 84 -3.08 0.07 3.99
N ALA A 85 -2.81 -0.37 2.76
CA ALA A 85 -3.58 -1.41 2.09
C ALA A 85 -3.46 -2.77 2.80
N PHE A 86 -2.26 -3.12 3.27
CA PHE A 86 -2.05 -4.32 4.07
C PHE A 86 -2.89 -4.33 5.36
N LEU A 87 -2.89 -3.22 6.10
CA LEU A 87 -3.66 -3.09 7.35
C LEU A 87 -5.17 -3.21 7.14
N ASP A 88 -5.66 -2.81 5.98
CA ASP A 88 -7.08 -2.92 5.60
C ASP A 88 -7.43 -4.29 4.98
N GLY A 89 -6.49 -5.24 4.97
CA GLY A 89 -6.70 -6.62 4.52
C GLY A 89 -6.77 -6.78 3.01
N PHE A 90 -6.24 -5.83 2.23
CA PHE A 90 -6.11 -6.00 0.80
C PHE A 90 -5.07 -7.06 0.47
N GLU A 91 -5.35 -7.87 -0.54
CA GLU A 91 -4.36 -8.81 -1.08
C GLU A 91 -3.26 -8.01 -1.78
N LEU A 92 -2.02 -8.29 -1.40
CA LEU A 92 -0.81 -7.73 -1.99
C LEU A 92 0.06 -8.90 -2.44
N LYS A 93 0.46 -8.89 -3.71
CA LYS A 93 1.39 -9.88 -4.27
C LYS A 93 2.55 -9.15 -4.92
N PRO A 94 3.81 -9.44 -4.55
CA PRO A 94 4.96 -8.87 -5.23
C PRO A 94 4.87 -9.12 -6.73
N ALA A 95 4.99 -8.07 -7.54
CA ALA A 95 4.98 -8.15 -9.00
C ALA A 95 6.38 -8.03 -9.60
N GLY A 96 7.39 -7.73 -8.77
CA GLY A 96 8.78 -7.49 -9.18
C GLY A 96 9.14 -6.00 -9.17
N LYS A 97 10.34 -5.67 -9.65
CA LYS A 97 10.71 -4.29 -9.97
C LYS A 97 10.07 -3.87 -11.29
N ARG A 98 9.68 -2.61 -11.40
CA ARG A 98 9.17 -2.07 -12.67
C ARG A 98 10.26 -2.11 -13.74
N ASP A 99 9.91 -2.44 -14.98
CA ASP A 99 10.85 -2.38 -16.11
C ASP A 99 11.47 -0.98 -16.23
N GLY A 100 12.79 -0.89 -16.09
CA GLY A 100 13.56 0.35 -16.15
C GLY A 100 13.59 1.18 -14.86
N GLY A 101 13.16 0.64 -13.72
CA GLY A 101 13.20 1.33 -12.42
C GLY A 101 13.71 0.47 -11.27
N GLU A 102 14.05 1.11 -10.15
CA GLU A 102 14.48 0.43 -8.92
C GLU A 102 13.31 0.11 -7.97
N GLU A 103 12.13 0.67 -8.26
CA GLU A 103 10.92 0.60 -7.43
C GLU A 103 10.22 -0.77 -7.53
N TRP A 104 9.95 -1.39 -6.38
CA TRP A 104 9.15 -2.60 -6.28
C TRP A 104 7.66 -2.31 -6.47
N VAL A 105 7.01 -3.02 -7.39
CA VAL A 105 5.57 -2.92 -7.65
C VAL A 105 4.84 -4.15 -7.10
N PHE A 106 3.59 -3.93 -6.69
CA PHE A 106 2.73 -4.97 -6.14
C PHE A 106 1.47 -5.07 -6.98
N GLN A 107 1.02 -6.29 -7.23
CA GLN A 107 -0.34 -6.57 -7.65
C GLN A 107 -1.24 -6.47 -6.43
N THR A 108 -2.36 -5.79 -6.57
CA THR A 108 -3.33 -5.66 -5.49
C THR A 108 -4.77 -5.95 -5.94
N ASN A 109 -5.63 -6.28 -4.99
CA ASN A 109 -7.08 -6.30 -5.16
C ASN A 109 -7.77 -4.99 -4.75
N VAL A 110 -7.02 -3.94 -4.39
CA VAL A 110 -7.59 -2.58 -4.22
C VAL A 110 -8.39 -2.20 -5.46
N GLY A 111 -9.66 -1.83 -5.27
CA GLY A 111 -10.59 -1.49 -6.35
C GLY A 111 -11.14 -2.68 -7.17
N LYS A 112 -10.76 -3.93 -6.87
CA LYS A 112 -11.36 -5.12 -7.49
C LYS A 112 -12.61 -5.56 -6.72
N GLN A 113 -13.60 -6.04 -7.45
CA GLN A 113 -14.77 -6.67 -6.85
C GLN A 113 -14.33 -7.98 -6.18
N ILE A 114 -14.28 -8.00 -4.84
CA ILE A 114 -14.14 -9.24 -4.08
C ILE A 114 -15.40 -10.06 -4.41
N LYS A 115 -15.26 -11.14 -5.18
CA LYS A 115 -16.38 -12.07 -5.35
C LYS A 115 -16.68 -12.65 -3.96
N PRO A 116 -17.92 -12.57 -3.46
CA PRO A 116 -18.26 -13.28 -2.24
C PRO A 116 -18.01 -14.77 -2.48
N THR A 117 -17.18 -15.38 -1.64
CA THR A 117 -17.05 -16.83 -1.59
C THR A 117 -18.41 -17.37 -1.13
N ILE A 118 -19.07 -18.13 -2.00
CA ILE A 118 -20.35 -18.82 -1.73
C ILE A 118 -20.08 -20.04 -0.87
#